data_AF-A0A8C5GI91-F1
#
_entry.id   AF-A0A8C5GI91-F1
#
_cell.length_a   1.000
_cell.length_b   1.000
_cell.length_c   1.000
_cell.angle_alpha   90.00
_cell.angle_beta   90.00
_cell.angle_gamma   90.00
#
_symmetry.space_group_name_H-M   'P 1'
#
loop_
_entity.id
_entity.type
_entity.pdbx_description
1 polymer ?
#
loop_
_entity_poly.entity_id
_entity_poly.type
_entity_poly.pdbx_seq_one_letter_code
_entity_poly.pdbx_strand_id
1 'polypeptide(L)'
;KWLACWLTDIRNQAGEYPYKVAKLPVNRNLNRYRDVSPFDHSRVKLKNAENDYINASLVTVEEAQRSYILSQGPLRNTCGHFWLMIWEQCTKAVIMLNRVIEKGSVRKCAQYWPTTEEFQMSFSDTGFAVRLLSEEDHSHYIMRVLELQNLKVCGCVVCVIACACYSVWNIVFKDLMILNVCHSFSCEKCWGNALLSKE
;
A
#
# COMPACT_ATOMS: atom_id res chain seq x y z
N LYS A 1 13.84 -27.42 12.65
CA LYS A 1 12.68 -28.27 13.00
C LYS A 1 11.66 -27.48 13.84
N TRP A 2 12.04 -26.90 14.98
CA TRP A 2 11.16 -26.07 15.83
C TRP A 2 10.43 -24.91 15.12
N LEU A 3 11.15 -24.11 14.32
CA LEU A 3 10.56 -22.99 13.59
C LEU A 3 9.44 -23.42 12.62
N ALA A 4 9.59 -24.58 11.99
CA ALA A 4 8.59 -25.10 11.05
C ALA A 4 7.33 -25.60 11.77
N CYS A 5 7.48 -26.24 12.93
CA CYS A 5 6.35 -26.63 13.77
C CYS A 5 5.58 -25.40 14.23
N TRP A 6 6.28 -24.39 14.76
CA TRP A 6 5.65 -23.16 15.23
C TRP A 6 4.90 -22.38 14.14
N LEU A 7 5.47 -22.26 12.93
CA LEU A 7 4.77 -21.66 11.79
C LEU A 7 3.52 -22.47 11.37
N THR A 8 3.55 -23.78 11.54
CA THR A 8 2.40 -24.64 11.27
C THR A 8 1.31 -24.42 12.31
N ASP A 9 1.69 -24.29 13.58
CA ASP A 9 0.75 -24.01 14.67
C ASP A 9 0.05 -22.66 14.46
N ILE A 10 0.78 -21.61 14.08
CA ILE A 10 0.20 -20.30 13.74
C ILE A 10 -0.79 -20.43 12.59
N ARG A 11 -0.43 -21.17 11.53
CA ARG A 11 -1.33 -21.38 10.38
C ARG A 11 -2.61 -22.09 10.79
N ASN A 12 -2.51 -23.08 11.67
CA ASN A 12 -3.67 -23.84 12.16
C ASN A 12 -4.57 -23.01 13.09
N GLN A 13 -4.01 -22.00 13.76
CA GLN A 13 -4.76 -21.09 14.63
C GLN A 13 -5.30 -19.86 13.90
N ALA A 14 -4.85 -19.60 12.67
CA ALA A 14 -5.28 -18.44 11.89
C ALA A 14 -6.78 -18.52 11.58
N GLY A 15 -7.50 -17.43 11.80
CA GLY A 15 -8.93 -17.37 11.50
C GLY A 15 -9.21 -17.48 10.01
N GLU A 16 -10.17 -18.32 9.65
CA GLU A 16 -10.72 -18.40 8.29
C GLU A 16 -12.00 -17.58 8.19
N TYR A 17 -12.02 -16.63 7.24
CA TYR A 17 -13.18 -15.80 6.98
C TYR A 17 -13.53 -15.80 5.48
N PRO A 18 -14.78 -15.48 5.10
CA PRO A 18 -15.17 -15.36 3.70
C PRO A 18 -14.38 -14.28 2.95
N TYR A 19 -14.07 -14.54 1.68
CA TYR A 19 -13.43 -13.62 0.73
C TYR A 19 -14.13 -13.69 -0.65
N LYS A 20 -15.46 -13.82 -0.65
CA LYS A 20 -16.28 -14.10 -1.83
C LYS A 20 -16.15 -13.00 -2.88
N VAL A 21 -16.10 -11.73 -2.46
CA VAL A 21 -16.00 -10.59 -3.39
C VAL A 21 -14.71 -10.68 -4.20
N ALA A 22 -13.60 -11.07 -3.57
CA ALA A 22 -12.30 -11.21 -4.23
C ALA A 22 -12.28 -12.29 -5.32
N LYS A 23 -13.18 -13.29 -5.25
CA LYS A 23 -13.26 -14.39 -6.21
C LYS A 23 -14.29 -14.20 -7.32
N LEU A 24 -15.03 -13.08 -7.32
CA LEU A 24 -15.94 -12.77 -8.42
C LEU A 24 -15.17 -12.71 -9.75
N PRO A 25 -15.73 -13.23 -10.87
CA PRO A 25 -15.05 -13.24 -12.17
C PRO A 25 -14.53 -11.86 -12.60
N VAL A 26 -15.30 -10.80 -12.34
CA VAL A 26 -14.95 -9.39 -12.64
C VAL A 26 -13.71 -8.89 -11.86
N ASN A 27 -13.38 -9.50 -10.72
CA ASN A 27 -12.27 -9.10 -9.86
C ASN A 27 -10.99 -9.93 -10.10
N ARG A 28 -11.05 -10.93 -10.99
CA ARG A 28 -9.92 -11.86 -11.21
C ARG A 28 -8.64 -11.14 -11.66
N ASN A 29 -8.76 -10.14 -12.52
CA ASN A 29 -7.65 -9.33 -13.03
C ASN A 29 -7.23 -8.17 -12.10
N LEU A 30 -7.90 -8.02 -10.95
CA LEU A 30 -7.56 -7.04 -9.90
C LEU A 30 -6.69 -7.67 -8.80
N ASN A 31 -6.51 -8.99 -8.83
CA ASN A 31 -5.69 -9.76 -7.90
C ASN A 31 -4.36 -10.16 -8.54
N ARG A 32 -3.25 -9.84 -7.88
CA ARG A 32 -1.91 -10.26 -8.32
C ARG A 32 -1.71 -11.78 -8.18
N TYR A 33 -2.23 -12.35 -7.09
CA TYR A 33 -2.09 -13.75 -6.74
C TYR A 33 -3.46 -14.41 -6.58
N ARG A 34 -3.60 -15.66 -7.00
CA ARG A 34 -4.87 -16.40 -6.91
C ARG A 34 -5.18 -16.86 -5.49
N ASP A 35 -4.14 -17.07 -4.70
CA ASP A 35 -4.13 -17.61 -3.34
C ASP A 35 -4.05 -16.53 -2.25
N VAL A 36 -3.98 -15.25 -2.63
CA VAL A 36 -3.96 -14.12 -1.68
C VAL A 36 -5.15 -13.22 -1.97
N SER A 37 -6.07 -13.10 -1.00
CA SER A 37 -7.31 -12.34 -1.17
C SER A 37 -7.72 -11.69 0.15
N PRO A 38 -8.26 -10.46 0.15
CA PRO A 38 -8.73 -9.81 1.36
C PRO A 38 -10.03 -10.47 1.83
N PHE A 39 -10.25 -10.53 3.15
CA PHE A 39 -11.52 -11.00 3.69
C PHE A 39 -12.63 -9.96 3.48
N ASP A 40 -13.85 -10.42 3.27
CA ASP A 40 -14.99 -9.57 2.93
C ASP A 40 -15.32 -8.55 4.04
N HIS A 41 -15.08 -8.91 5.31
CA HIS A 41 -15.38 -8.07 6.47
C HIS A 41 -14.36 -6.94 6.70
N SER A 42 -13.12 -7.10 6.21
CA SER A 42 -12.02 -6.15 6.44
C SER A 42 -11.48 -5.51 5.16
N ARG A 43 -11.96 -5.94 3.97
CA ARG A 43 -11.52 -5.34 2.71
C ARG A 43 -11.80 -3.84 2.67
N VAL A 44 -10.89 -3.09 2.10
CA VAL A 44 -11.13 -1.68 1.76
C VAL A 44 -12.10 -1.62 0.57
N LYS A 45 -13.05 -0.68 0.61
CA LYS A 45 -14.04 -0.47 -0.45
C LYS A 45 -13.84 0.91 -1.06
N LEU A 46 -13.65 0.97 -2.38
CA LEU A 46 -13.54 2.23 -3.11
C LEU A 46 -14.92 2.86 -3.27
N LYS A 47 -15.07 4.15 -2.93
CA LYS A 47 -16.36 4.85 -3.00
C LYS A 47 -16.60 5.50 -4.37
N ASN A 48 -15.55 5.98 -5.01
CA ASN A 48 -15.64 6.73 -6.28
C ASN A 48 -15.12 5.91 -7.49
N ALA A 49 -15.42 4.61 -7.52
CA ALA A 49 -15.12 3.72 -8.63
C ALA A 49 -16.36 2.89 -9.01
N GLU A 50 -16.49 2.49 -10.28
CA GLU A 50 -17.59 1.64 -10.75
C GLU A 50 -17.60 0.27 -10.05
N ASN A 51 -16.40 -0.24 -9.73
CA ASN A 51 -16.18 -1.45 -8.98
C ASN A 51 -15.49 -1.10 -7.66
N ASP A 52 -16.13 -1.41 -6.53
CA ASP A 52 -15.62 -1.06 -5.19
C ASP A 52 -14.40 -1.90 -4.75
N TYR A 53 -13.98 -2.86 -5.57
CA TYR A 53 -12.97 -3.85 -5.21
C TYR A 53 -11.53 -3.36 -5.41
N ILE A 54 -10.75 -3.47 -4.34
CA ILE A 54 -9.29 -3.43 -4.35
C ILE A 54 -8.77 -4.54 -3.41
N ASN A 55 -7.65 -5.19 -3.77
CA ASN A 55 -7.02 -6.19 -2.92
C ASN A 55 -6.22 -5.50 -1.80
N ALA A 56 -6.95 -5.05 -0.79
CA ALA A 56 -6.43 -4.41 0.41
C ALA A 56 -7.35 -4.70 1.60
N SER A 57 -6.76 -4.82 2.79
CA SER A 57 -7.45 -5.08 4.05
C SER A 57 -7.10 -4.00 5.07
N LEU A 58 -8.11 -3.50 5.79
CA LEU A 58 -7.93 -2.68 6.98
C LEU A 58 -7.65 -3.60 8.18
N VAL A 59 -6.52 -3.39 8.83
CA VAL A 59 -6.10 -4.10 10.04
C VAL A 59 -6.04 -3.09 11.18
N THR A 60 -6.90 -3.25 12.17
CA THR A 60 -6.89 -2.46 13.40
C THR A 60 -6.29 -3.29 14.50
N VAL A 61 -5.28 -2.73 15.18
CA VAL A 61 -4.66 -3.32 16.37
C VAL A 61 -5.13 -2.49 17.55
N GLU A 62 -6.14 -2.99 18.26
CA GLU A 62 -6.83 -2.26 19.32
C GLU A 62 -5.88 -1.92 20.47
N GLU A 63 -5.03 -2.84 20.90
CA GLU A 63 -4.08 -2.62 21.99
C GLU A 63 -3.07 -1.52 21.66
N ALA A 64 -2.71 -1.39 20.39
CA ALA A 64 -1.79 -0.36 19.91
C ALA A 64 -2.50 0.95 19.54
N GLN A 65 -3.83 0.97 19.52
CA GLN A 65 -4.65 2.08 19.03
C GLN A 65 -4.19 2.55 17.63
N ARG A 66 -3.93 1.59 16.74
CA ARG A 66 -3.39 1.86 15.40
C ARG A 66 -4.12 1.06 14.34
N SER A 67 -4.29 1.67 13.17
CA SER A 67 -4.86 1.04 11.99
C SER A 67 -3.89 1.13 10.81
N TYR A 68 -3.84 0.04 10.04
CA TYR A 68 -3.02 -0.09 8.86
C TYR A 68 -3.88 -0.60 7.71
N ILE A 69 -3.58 -0.18 6.49
CA ILE A 69 -4.07 -0.86 5.29
C ILE A 69 -2.93 -1.70 4.74
N LEU A 70 -3.17 -3.00 4.65
CA LEU A 70 -2.29 -3.95 4.00
C LEU A 70 -2.81 -4.20 2.59
N SER A 71 -1.99 -3.96 1.57
CA SER A 71 -2.39 -4.10 0.16
C SER A 71 -1.36 -4.89 -0.62
N GLN A 72 -1.80 -5.54 -1.71
CA GLN A 72 -0.86 -6.03 -2.72
C GLN A 72 -0.12 -4.86 -3.40
N GLY A 73 1.07 -5.12 -3.94
CA GLY A 73 1.74 -4.21 -4.87
C GLY A 73 0.85 -3.94 -6.11
N PRO A 74 0.54 -2.67 -6.44
CA PRO A 74 -0.37 -2.32 -7.54
C PRO A 74 -0.04 -3.02 -8.86
N LEU A 75 -1.08 -3.48 -9.57
CA LEU A 75 -1.01 -3.92 -10.95
C LEU A 75 -1.10 -2.68 -11.87
N ARG A 76 -0.70 -2.82 -13.14
CA ARG A 76 -0.78 -1.70 -14.11
C ARG A 76 -2.19 -1.11 -14.20
N ASN A 77 -3.21 -1.96 -14.17
CA ASN A 77 -4.63 -1.60 -14.24
C ASN A 77 -5.25 -1.26 -12.87
N THR A 78 -4.46 -1.21 -11.79
CA THR A 78 -4.98 -0.86 -10.46
C THR A 78 -4.17 0.26 -9.79
N CYS A 79 -3.25 0.91 -10.50
CA CYS A 79 -2.49 2.05 -9.96
C CYS A 79 -3.43 3.22 -9.61
N GLY A 80 -4.38 3.55 -10.50
CA GLY A 80 -5.37 4.58 -10.24
C GLY A 80 -6.24 4.27 -9.03
N HIS A 81 -6.70 3.01 -8.91
CA HIS A 81 -7.44 2.52 -7.73
C HIS A 81 -6.63 2.61 -6.43
N PHE A 82 -5.32 2.35 -6.48
CA PHE A 82 -4.44 2.45 -5.32
C PHE A 82 -4.35 3.89 -4.80
N TRP A 83 -4.18 4.87 -5.69
CA TRP A 83 -4.18 6.28 -5.30
C TRP A 83 -5.54 6.79 -4.85
N LEU A 84 -6.62 6.30 -5.48
CA LEU A 84 -7.99 6.56 -5.01
C LEU A 84 -8.18 6.04 -3.57
N MET A 85 -7.72 4.83 -3.27
CA MET A 85 -7.76 4.27 -1.92
C MET A 85 -7.01 5.16 -0.92
N ILE A 86 -5.77 5.56 -1.25
CA ILE A 86 -4.96 6.42 -0.37
C ILE A 86 -5.69 7.74 -0.09
N TRP A 87 -6.28 8.33 -1.14
CA TRP A 87 -7.06 9.56 -1.02
C TRP A 87 -8.27 9.39 -0.10
N GLU A 88 -9.13 8.41 -0.37
CA GLU A 88 -10.38 8.18 0.36
C GLU A 88 -10.15 7.77 1.82
N GLN A 89 -9.01 7.15 2.12
CA GLN A 89 -8.62 6.74 3.47
C GLN A 89 -7.74 7.79 4.17
N CYS A 90 -7.54 8.97 3.58
CA CYS A 90 -6.71 10.05 4.13
C CYS A 90 -5.29 9.59 4.54
N THR A 91 -4.73 8.60 3.83
CA THR A 91 -3.43 8.00 4.15
C THR A 91 -2.30 9.00 3.99
N LYS A 92 -1.37 9.03 4.95
CA LYS A 92 -0.22 9.98 4.96
C LYS A 92 1.12 9.34 4.65
N ALA A 93 1.22 8.02 4.80
CA ALA A 93 2.46 7.29 4.59
C ALA A 93 2.21 6.00 3.82
N VAL A 94 3.10 5.72 2.88
CA VAL A 94 3.16 4.48 2.11
C VAL A 94 4.48 3.79 2.43
N ILE A 95 4.45 2.55 2.91
CA ILE A 95 5.66 1.75 3.14
C ILE A 95 5.69 0.64 2.10
N MET A 96 6.69 0.68 1.24
CA MET A 96 6.96 -0.32 0.22
C MET A 96 8.07 -1.25 0.70
N LEU A 97 7.74 -2.52 0.86
CA LEU A 97 8.69 -3.53 1.36
C LEU A 97 9.30 -4.40 0.26
N ASN A 98 8.90 -4.19 -1.00
CA ASN A 98 9.41 -4.93 -2.15
C ASN A 98 10.08 -3.99 -3.18
N ARG A 99 10.85 -4.58 -4.10
CA ARG A 99 11.34 -3.87 -5.30
C ARG A 99 10.32 -4.01 -6.43
N VAL A 100 10.28 -3.05 -7.36
CA VAL A 100 9.42 -3.14 -8.57
C VAL A 100 9.76 -4.38 -9.39
N ILE A 101 11.06 -4.66 -9.52
CA ILE A 101 11.63 -5.82 -10.18
C ILE A 101 12.55 -6.54 -9.19
N GLU A 102 12.37 -7.85 -9.03
CA GLU A 102 13.26 -8.72 -8.25
C GLU A 102 14.17 -9.57 -9.14
N LYS A 103 15.03 -10.40 -8.52
CA LYS A 103 15.94 -11.32 -9.20
C LYS A 103 15.19 -12.11 -10.29
N GLY A 104 15.71 -12.08 -11.52
CA GLY A 104 15.11 -12.77 -12.67
C GLY A 104 14.05 -11.98 -13.44
N SER A 105 13.98 -10.65 -13.28
CA SER A 105 13.09 -9.76 -14.05
C SER A 105 11.59 -9.96 -13.82
N VAL A 106 11.22 -10.66 -12.75
CA VAL A 106 9.81 -10.85 -12.37
C VAL A 106 9.28 -9.52 -11.82
N ARG A 107 8.28 -8.95 -12.50
CA ARG A 107 7.60 -7.72 -12.07
C ARG A 107 6.70 -7.99 -10.87
N LYS A 108 7.14 -7.50 -9.71
CA LYS A 108 6.49 -7.65 -8.40
C LYS A 108 5.51 -6.53 -8.08
N CYS A 109 5.76 -5.36 -8.64
CA CYS A 109 4.91 -4.19 -8.52
C CYS A 109 4.88 -3.45 -9.86
N ALA A 110 3.83 -2.69 -10.16
CA ALA A 110 3.88 -1.68 -11.20
C ALA A 110 4.66 -0.46 -10.69
N GLN A 111 5.27 0.31 -11.60
CA GLN A 111 5.74 1.65 -11.28
C GLN A 111 4.50 2.52 -11.10
N TYR A 112 4.09 2.77 -9.85
CA TYR A 112 2.86 3.49 -9.53
C TYR A 112 3.11 4.94 -9.06
N TRP A 113 4.37 5.35 -8.99
CA TRP A 113 4.79 6.72 -8.67
C TRP A 113 5.76 7.21 -9.75
N PRO A 114 5.86 8.53 -9.99
CA PRO A 114 6.82 9.08 -10.95
C PRO A 114 8.27 8.85 -10.51
N THR A 115 9.16 8.66 -11.48
CA THR A 115 10.61 8.67 -11.26
C THR A 115 11.15 10.10 -11.28
N THR A 116 12.43 10.26 -10.95
CA THR A 116 13.16 11.53 -11.07
C THR A 116 13.28 12.02 -12.52
N GLU A 117 13.03 11.17 -13.52
CA GLU A 117 13.01 11.55 -14.94
C GLU A 117 11.62 12.05 -15.38
N GLU A 118 10.56 11.39 -14.90
CA GLU A 118 9.17 11.70 -15.30
C GLU A 118 8.56 12.85 -14.50
N PHE A 119 8.98 13.03 -13.24
CA PHE A 119 8.47 14.00 -12.23
C PHE A 119 6.98 13.89 -11.87
N GLN A 120 6.12 13.51 -12.81
CA GLN A 120 4.68 13.39 -12.62
C GLN A 120 4.11 12.19 -13.38
N MET A 121 3.11 11.54 -12.77
CA MET A 121 2.34 10.45 -13.37
C MET A 121 0.84 10.73 -13.20
N SER A 122 0.06 10.51 -14.26
CA SER A 122 -1.40 10.77 -14.24
C SER A 122 -2.19 9.47 -14.44
N PHE A 123 -3.29 9.34 -13.73
CA PHE A 123 -4.20 8.20 -13.72
C PHE A 123 -5.60 8.69 -14.13
N SER A 124 -5.90 8.57 -15.43
CA SER A 124 -7.13 9.12 -16.02
C SER A 124 -8.39 8.34 -15.60
N ASP A 125 -8.25 7.05 -15.32
CA ASP A 125 -9.32 6.16 -14.83
C ASP A 125 -9.93 6.69 -13.52
N THR A 126 -9.09 7.13 -12.59
CA THR A 126 -9.54 7.67 -11.30
C THR A 126 -9.50 9.19 -11.22
N GLY A 127 -8.80 9.87 -12.13
CA GLY A 127 -8.68 11.32 -12.20
C GLY A 127 -7.67 11.87 -11.18
N PHE A 128 -6.54 11.20 -11.00
CA PHE A 128 -5.47 11.62 -10.09
C PHE A 128 -4.18 11.92 -10.83
N ALA A 129 -3.39 12.84 -10.29
CA ALA A 129 -1.99 13.03 -10.65
C ALA A 129 -1.11 12.90 -9.41
N VAL A 130 0.06 12.28 -9.58
CA VAL A 130 1.07 12.13 -8.54
C VAL A 130 2.34 12.79 -9.01
N ARG A 131 2.90 13.67 -8.20
CA ARG A 131 4.14 14.40 -8.49
C ARG A 131 5.21 14.07 -7.46
N LEU A 132 6.44 13.83 -7.90
CA LEU A 132 7.60 13.70 -7.04
C LEU A 132 8.07 15.10 -6.63
N LEU A 133 8.09 15.37 -5.33
CA LEU A 133 8.61 16.63 -4.79
C LEU A 133 10.07 16.51 -4.37
N SER A 134 10.42 15.41 -3.68
CA SER A 134 11.80 15.10 -3.32
C SER A 134 12.03 13.60 -3.19
N GLU A 135 13.28 13.20 -3.33
CA GLU A 135 13.78 11.86 -3.12
C GLU A 135 15.08 11.93 -2.31
N GLU A 136 15.17 11.17 -1.22
CA GLU A 136 16.34 11.06 -0.36
C GLU A 136 16.72 9.58 -0.26
N ASP A 137 17.96 9.27 -0.67
CA ASP A 137 18.50 7.91 -0.59
C ASP A 137 19.23 7.72 0.74
N HIS A 138 18.77 6.75 1.54
CA HIS A 138 19.41 6.32 2.77
C HIS A 138 19.98 4.91 2.60
N SER A 139 20.85 4.49 3.52
CA SER A 139 21.59 3.22 3.43
C SER A 139 20.74 1.96 3.18
N HIS A 140 19.49 1.94 3.62
CA HIS A 140 18.60 0.76 3.54
C HIS A 140 17.22 1.04 2.94
N TYR A 141 16.90 2.31 2.69
CA TYR A 141 15.60 2.72 2.19
C TYR A 141 15.69 4.03 1.44
N ILE A 142 14.76 4.24 0.51
CA ILE A 142 14.60 5.52 -0.18
C ILE A 142 13.34 6.19 0.35
N MET A 143 13.45 7.44 0.76
CA MET A 143 12.32 8.30 1.11
C MET A 143 11.93 9.14 -0.08
N ARG A 144 10.63 9.17 -0.38
CA ARG A 144 10.06 10.09 -1.38
C ARG A 144 8.97 10.92 -0.74
N VAL A 145 8.95 12.20 -1.08
CA VAL A 145 7.83 13.08 -0.79
C VAL A 145 7.03 13.22 -2.07
N LEU A 146 5.79 12.72 -2.05
CA LEU A 146 4.88 12.74 -3.19
C LEU A 146 3.73 13.69 -2.92
N GLU A 147 3.35 14.45 -3.93
CA GLU A 147 2.11 15.22 -3.98
C GLU A 147 1.05 14.41 -4.74
N LEU A 148 -0.09 14.16 -4.09
CA LEU A 148 -1.27 13.57 -4.73
C LEU A 148 -2.32 14.66 -4.97
N GLN A 149 -2.73 14.82 -6.22
CA GLN A 149 -3.72 15.80 -6.67
C GLN A 149 -4.95 15.09 -7.27
N ASN A 150 -6.14 15.49 -6.81
CA ASN A 150 -7.41 15.08 -7.42
C ASN A 150 -7.79 16.07 -8.53
N LEU A 151 -7.80 15.60 -9.78
CA LEU A 151 -8.06 16.40 -10.97
C LEU A 151 -9.55 16.67 -11.21
N LYS A 152 -10.44 15.93 -10.52
CA LYS A 152 -11.91 16.07 -10.65
C LYS A 152 -12.47 17.17 -9.75
N VAL A 153 -11.72 17.65 -8.76
CA VAL A 153 -12.18 18.66 -7.78
C VAL A 153 -11.39 19.96 -7.97
N CYS A 154 -12.07 21.05 -8.32
CA CYS A 154 -11.45 22.39 -8.36
C CYS A 154 -11.01 22.79 -6.94
N GLY A 155 -9.73 23.16 -6.77
CA GLY A 155 -9.18 23.65 -5.49
C GLY A 155 -8.11 22.77 -4.82
N CYS A 156 -7.62 21.71 -5.50
CA CYS A 156 -6.42 20.92 -5.17
C CYS A 156 -6.16 20.69 -3.67
N VAL A 157 -6.89 19.76 -3.05
CA VAL A 157 -6.42 19.22 -1.77
C VAL A 157 -5.16 18.41 -2.06
N VAL A 158 -4.01 18.90 -1.62
CA VAL A 158 -2.73 18.21 -1.78
C VAL A 158 -2.53 17.28 -0.60
N CYS A 159 -2.32 15.99 -0.86
CA CYS A 159 -1.80 15.09 0.17
C CYS A 159 -0.30 14.89 -0.07
N VAL A 160 0.50 15.32 0.91
CA VAL A 160 1.92 14.97 0.96
C VAL A 160 2.03 13.57 1.53
N ILE A 161 2.61 12.66 0.75
CA ILE A 161 2.75 11.25 1.10
C ILE A 161 4.23 10.93 1.17
N ALA A 162 4.68 10.51 2.35
CA ALA A 162 6.02 9.99 2.51
C ALA A 162 6.03 8.49 2.16
N CYS A 163 6.87 8.12 1.21
CA CYS A 163 7.03 6.76 0.73
C CYS A 163 8.40 6.21 1.12
N ALA A 164 8.45 5.16 1.93
CA ALA A 164 9.69 4.48 2.31
C ALA A 164 9.81 3.15 1.55
N CYS A 165 10.81 3.04 0.67
CA CYS A 165 11.07 1.83 -0.11
C CYS A 165 12.30 1.10 0.42
N TYR A 166 12.12 -0.05 1.08
CA TYR A 166 13.23 -0.83 1.64
C TYR A 166 13.92 -1.68 0.57
N SER A 167 15.24 -1.54 0.47
CA SER A 167 16.04 -2.20 -0.58
C SER A 167 16.67 -3.53 -0.12
N VAL A 168 16.73 -3.78 1.20
CA VAL A 168 17.46 -4.91 1.81
C VAL A 168 16.52 -5.82 2.59
N TRP A 169 15.62 -6.53 1.92
CA TRP A 169 14.84 -7.59 2.56
C TRP A 169 14.97 -8.89 1.76
N ASN A 170 15.59 -9.89 2.36
CA ASN A 170 15.47 -11.29 1.97
C ASN A 170 14.51 -11.92 2.99
N ILE A 171 13.19 -12.04 2.73
CA ILE A 171 12.28 -13.08 3.27
C ILE A 171 10.78 -12.80 3.00
N VAL A 172 10.13 -13.81 2.40
CA VAL A 172 8.76 -14.37 2.55
C VAL A 172 7.50 -13.49 2.40
N PHE A 173 7.51 -12.18 2.66
CA PHE A 173 6.33 -11.34 2.41
C PHE A 173 6.31 -10.87 0.96
N LYS A 174 5.66 -11.67 0.10
CA LYS A 174 5.45 -11.35 -1.32
C LYS A 174 4.65 -10.04 -1.43
N ASP A 175 5.30 -8.99 -1.91
CA ASP A 175 4.66 -7.79 -2.49
C ASP A 175 3.62 -7.10 -1.61
N LEU A 176 3.88 -7.02 -0.31
CA LEU A 176 2.99 -6.35 0.64
C LEU A 176 3.36 -4.86 0.76
N MET A 177 2.36 -4.02 0.60
CA MET A 177 2.40 -2.59 0.89
C MET A 177 1.72 -2.35 2.24
N ILE A 178 2.36 -1.61 3.12
CA ILE A 178 1.77 -1.18 4.40
C ILE A 178 1.48 0.31 4.32
N LEU A 179 0.24 0.69 4.55
CA LEU A 179 -0.22 2.07 4.56
C LEU A 179 -0.64 2.44 5.98
N ASN A 180 -0.17 3.57 6.49
CA ASN A 180 -0.58 4.05 7.81
C ASN A 180 -1.82 4.96 7.66
N VAL A 181 -2.92 4.55 8.29
CA VAL A 181 -4.14 5.35 8.39
C VAL A 181 -4.07 6.12 9.70
N CYS A 182 -3.55 7.35 9.66
CA CYS A 182 -3.53 8.20 10.85
C CYS A 182 -4.87 8.94 10.96
N HIS A 183 -5.71 8.57 11.94
CA HIS A 183 -6.99 9.24 12.22
C HIS A 183 -6.85 10.49 13.10
N SER A 184 -5.67 10.74 13.68
CA SER A 184 -5.43 11.84 14.61
C SER A 184 -4.31 12.77 14.11
N PHE A 185 -4.70 13.97 13.67
CA PHE A 185 -3.78 15.10 13.49
C PHE A 185 -3.32 15.61 14.87
N SER A 186 -2.31 14.96 15.43
CA SER A 186 -1.40 15.62 16.36
C SER A 186 -0.02 15.00 16.19
N CYS A 187 0.99 15.85 16.09
CA CYS A 187 2.41 15.56 16.03
C CYS A 187 3.07 15.24 14.68
N GLU A 188 3.65 16.31 14.12
CA GLU A 188 4.96 16.29 13.44
C GLU A 188 6.03 15.48 14.22
N LYS A 189 5.87 15.23 15.53
CA LYS A 189 6.80 14.42 16.34
C LYS A 189 6.70 12.91 16.16
N CYS A 190 5.64 12.36 15.53
CA CYS A 190 5.52 10.91 15.36
C CYS A 190 6.47 10.36 14.27
N TRP A 191 6.86 11.20 13.31
CA TRP A 191 7.81 10.81 12.26
C TRP A 191 9.25 10.72 12.80
N GLY A 192 9.65 11.65 13.67
CA GLY A 192 10.96 11.60 14.34
C GLY A 192 11.12 10.36 15.22
N ASN A 193 10.11 10.02 16.03
CA ASN A 193 10.26 8.96 17.03
C ASN A 193 10.07 7.53 16.49
N ALA A 194 9.43 7.33 15.33
CA ALA A 194 9.24 6.00 14.75
C ALA A 194 10.46 5.51 13.93
N LEU A 195 11.31 6.44 13.47
CA LEU A 195 12.52 6.13 12.69
C LEU A 195 13.82 6.30 13.49
N LEU A 196 13.84 7.08 14.59
CA LEU A 196 15.04 7.36 15.39
C LEU A 196 15.23 6.47 16.64
N SER A 197 14.37 5.48 16.90
CA SER A 197 14.55 4.61 18.07
C SER A 197 15.45 3.38 17.77
N LYS A 198 16.64 3.59 17.21
CA LYS A 198 17.79 2.67 17.26
C LYS A 198 19.08 3.46 17.02
N GLU A 199 19.51 4.20 18.04
CA GLU A 199 20.92 4.25 18.41
C GLU A 199 21.13 3.34 19.62
#